data_AF-A0A4C1ZBA8-F1
#
_entry.id   AF-A0A4C1ZBA8-F1
#
_cell.length_a   1.000
_cell.length_b   1.000
_cell.length_c   1.000
_cell.angle_alpha   90.00
_cell.angle_beta   90.00
_cell.angle_gamma   90.00
#
_symmetry.space_group_name_H-M   'P 1'
#
loop_
_entity.id
_entity.type
_entity.pdbx_description
1 polymer ?
#
loop_
_entity_poly.entity_id
_entity_poly.type
_entity_poly.pdbx_seq_one_letter_code
_entity_poly.pdbx_strand_id
1 'polypeptide(L)'
;MSATCSYSNMAKIKKKLPTQVDDVISAELPNPKEDPVLYETIRKHMIHGPCGELNRDSLCTKDVKCTKSYSHEMIIKTQTGNDGYPLYMQKKAR
;
A
#
# COMPACT_ATOMS: atom_id res chain seq x y z
N MET A 1 5.87 -13.60 47.15
CA MET A 1 5.06 -13.92 45.95
C MET A 1 5.61 -13.11 44.78
N SER A 2 6.62 -13.64 44.08
CA SER A 2 7.16 -13.01 42.86
C SER A 2 6.73 -13.85 41.67
N ALA A 3 5.86 -13.29 40.83
CA ALA A 3 5.49 -13.91 39.56
C ALA A 3 6.59 -13.62 38.54
N THR A 4 7.43 -14.61 38.26
CA THR A 4 8.32 -14.58 37.09
C THR A 4 7.51 -15.05 35.88
N CYS A 5 7.05 -14.11 35.05
CA CYS A 5 6.48 -14.44 33.76
C CYS A 5 7.62 -14.87 32.83
N SER A 6 7.87 -16.17 32.70
CA SER A 6 8.73 -16.73 31.68
C SER A 6 8.01 -16.62 30.33
N TYR A 7 8.34 -15.56 29.59
CA TYR A 7 7.95 -15.37 28.18
C TYR A 7 8.45 -16.56 27.36
N SER A 8 7.62 -17.59 27.31
CA SER A 8 7.86 -18.82 26.59
C SER A 8 7.34 -18.61 25.17
N ASN A 9 8.21 -18.82 24.19
CA ASN A 9 7.92 -18.89 22.76
C ASN A 9 7.46 -17.59 22.08
N MET A 10 8.43 -16.72 21.77
CA MET A 10 8.33 -15.90 20.57
C MET A 10 8.47 -16.83 19.36
N ALA A 11 7.35 -17.38 18.88
CA ALA A 11 7.31 -18.05 17.59
C ALA A 11 7.98 -17.12 16.56
N LYS A 12 9.12 -17.56 16.01
CA LYS A 12 9.83 -16.80 14.97
C LYS A 12 8.90 -16.67 13.77
N ILE A 13 8.21 -15.53 13.67
CA ILE A 13 7.46 -15.17 12.46
C ILE A 13 8.49 -15.19 11.33
N LYS A 14 8.39 -16.18 10.45
CA LYS A 14 9.23 -16.27 9.25
C LYS A 14 8.92 -15.05 8.40
N LYS A 15 9.79 -14.03 8.44
CA LYS A 15 9.71 -12.89 7.52
C LYS A 15 9.82 -13.44 6.10
N LYS A 16 8.75 -13.27 5.31
CA LYS A 16 8.79 -13.56 3.87
C LYS A 16 9.81 -12.62 3.24
N LEU A 17 10.61 -13.15 2.31
CA LEU A 17 11.52 -12.32 1.53
C LEU A 17 10.68 -11.35 0.68
N PRO A 18 11.10 -10.09 0.41
CA PRO A 18 10.30 -9.14 -0.37
C PRO A 18 9.84 -9.68 -1.73
N THR A 19 10.62 -10.56 -2.34
CA THR A 19 10.29 -11.24 -3.60
C THR A 19 9.15 -12.25 -3.48
N GLN A 20 8.88 -12.79 -2.29
CA GLN A 20 7.79 -13.74 -2.04
C GLN A 20 6.48 -13.05 -1.64
N VAL A 21 6.51 -11.74 -1.41
CA VAL A 21 5.32 -10.97 -1.02
C VAL A 21 4.39 -10.83 -2.23
N ASP A 22 4.94 -10.53 -3.40
CA ASP A 22 4.17 -10.35 -4.63
C ASP A 22 3.50 -11.65 -5.11
N ASP A 23 4.04 -12.82 -4.74
CA ASP A 23 3.45 -14.13 -5.04
C ASP A 23 2.19 -14.41 -4.22
N VAL A 24 2.08 -13.80 -3.04
CA VAL A 24 1.00 -14.05 -2.08
C VAL A 24 -0.04 -12.93 -2.12
N ILE A 25 0.38 -11.70 -2.41
CA ILE A 25 -0.45 -10.50 -2.36
C ILE A 25 -0.24 -9.72 -3.66
N SER A 26 -1.29 -9.60 -4.46
CA SER A 26 -1.33 -8.74 -5.64
C SER A 26 -2.59 -7.88 -5.59
N ALA A 27 -2.47 -6.63 -6.05
CA ALA A 27 -3.59 -5.72 -6.22
C ALA A 27 -3.65 -5.30 -7.69
N GLU A 28 -4.55 -5.90 -8.46
CA GLU A 28 -4.77 -5.58 -9.86
C GLU A 28 -6.08 -4.81 -10.03
N LEU A 29 -6.10 -3.85 -10.96
CA LEU A 29 -7.33 -3.15 -11.33
C LEU A 29 -8.17 -4.06 -12.24
N PRO A 30 -9.49 -4.19 -12.01
CA PRO A 30 -10.35 -5.02 -12.84
C PRO A 30 -10.43 -4.46 -14.27
N ASN A 31 -10.69 -5.33 -15.24
CA ASN A 31 -10.85 -4.92 -16.62
C ASN A 31 -12.18 -4.17 -16.79
N PRO A 32 -12.17 -2.89 -17.25
CA PRO A 32 -13.39 -2.10 -17.39
C PRO A 32 -14.37 -2.65 -18.43
N LYS A 33 -13.93 -3.54 -19.33
CA LYS A 33 -14.82 -4.20 -20.31
C LYS A 33 -15.50 -5.45 -19.75
N GLU A 34 -14.86 -6.14 -18.82
CA GLU A 34 -15.38 -7.39 -18.24
C GLU A 34 -16.23 -7.11 -17.00
N ASP A 35 -15.81 -6.16 -16.17
CA ASP A 35 -16.54 -5.76 -14.98
C ASP A 35 -16.50 -4.22 -14.79
N PRO A 36 -17.38 -3.48 -15.49
CA PRO A 36 -17.41 -2.02 -15.41
C PRO A 36 -17.87 -1.52 -14.03
N VAL A 37 -18.73 -2.25 -13.33
CA VAL A 37 -19.28 -1.82 -12.03
C VAL A 37 -18.22 -1.91 -10.95
N LEU A 38 -17.47 -3.02 -10.90
CA LEU A 38 -16.35 -3.17 -9.97
C LEU A 38 -15.25 -2.16 -10.28
N TYR A 39 -14.95 -1.96 -11.57
CA TYR A 39 -13.97 -0.95 -11.99
C TYR A 39 -14.34 0.46 -11.52
N GLU A 40 -15.58 0.89 -11.74
CA GLU A 40 -16.03 2.22 -11.31
C GLU A 40 -16.00 2.36 -9.78
N THR A 41 -16.39 1.30 -9.06
CA THR A 41 -16.36 1.29 -7.60
C THR A 41 -14.94 1.43 -7.07
N ILE A 42 -13.99 0.65 -7.58
CA ILE A 42 -12.59 0.71 -7.18
C ILE A 42 -11.99 2.06 -7.58
N ARG A 43 -12.26 2.54 -8.79
CA ARG A 43 -11.78 3.84 -9.26
C ARG A 43 -12.26 4.99 -8.39
N LYS A 44 -13.51 4.96 -7.93
CA LYS A 44 -14.10 6.05 -7.15
C LYS A 44 -13.64 6.04 -5.68
N HIS A 45 -13.43 4.86 -5.09
CA HIS A 45 -13.24 4.74 -3.64
C HIS A 45 -11.83 4.29 -3.23
N MET A 46 -11.11 3.56 -4.07
CA MET A 46 -9.80 2.98 -3.75
C MET A 46 -8.64 3.69 -4.45
N ILE A 47 -8.90 4.36 -5.58
CA ILE A 47 -7.90 5.18 -6.26
C ILE A 47 -7.97 6.61 -5.73
N HIS A 48 -6.85 7.09 -5.21
CA HIS A 48 -6.74 8.50 -4.85
C HIS A 48 -6.71 9.37 -6.11
N GLY A 49 -7.58 10.38 -6.17
CA GLY A 49 -7.56 11.36 -7.25
C GLY A 49 -6.34 12.29 -7.17
N PRO A 50 -6.17 13.20 -8.16
CA PRO A 50 -5.14 14.23 -8.09
C PRO A 50 -5.31 15.07 -6.82
N CYS A 51 -4.19 15.39 -6.18
CA CYS A 51 -4.10 16.24 -4.99
C CYS A 51 -2.73 16.93 -4.94
N GLY A 52 -2.51 17.77 -3.92
CA GLY A 52 -1.29 18.56 -3.79
C GLY A 52 -1.19 19.62 -4.88
N GLU A 53 -0.06 19.64 -5.59
CA GLU A 53 0.19 20.56 -6.71
C GLU A 53 -0.82 20.38 -7.85
N LEU A 54 -1.25 19.14 -8.10
CA LEU A 54 -2.16 18.79 -9.19
C LEU A 54 -3.62 19.19 -8.88
N ASN A 55 -3.99 19.28 -7.60
CA ASN A 55 -5.30 19.74 -7.17
C ASN A 55 -5.26 20.27 -5.73
N ARG A 56 -5.35 21.60 -5.62
CA ARG A 56 -5.29 22.32 -4.34
C ARG A 56 -6.61 22.28 -3.58
N ASP A 57 -7.71 21.94 -4.24
CA ASP A 57 -9.05 21.91 -3.64
C ASP A 57 -9.32 20.59 -2.89
N SER A 58 -8.45 19.59 -3.08
CA SER A 58 -8.53 18.32 -2.36
C SER A 58 -8.34 18.54 -0.85
N LEU A 59 -9.24 17.99 -0.03
CA LEU A 59 -9.21 18.10 1.45
C LEU A 59 -7.92 17.58 2.10
N CYS A 60 -7.21 16.68 1.41
CA CYS A 60 -5.94 16.14 1.86
C CYS A 60 -4.75 17.09 1.59
N THR A 61 -4.93 18.18 0.83
CA THR A 61 -3.87 19.12 0.46
C THR A 61 -3.70 20.20 1.53
N LYS A 62 -2.45 20.43 1.95
CA LYS A 62 -2.05 21.57 2.79
C LYS A 62 -0.73 22.11 2.28
N ASP A 63 -0.60 23.44 2.17
CA ASP A 63 0.62 24.10 1.67
C ASP A 63 1.09 23.52 0.32
N VAL A 64 0.14 23.25 -0.59
CA VAL A 64 0.38 22.68 -1.93
C VAL A 64 0.88 21.21 -1.91
N LYS A 65 1.04 20.59 -0.74
CA LYS A 65 1.45 19.19 -0.59
C LYS A 65 0.31 18.32 -0.07
N CYS A 66 0.25 17.07 -0.52
CA CYS A 66 -0.65 16.08 0.07
C CYS A 66 -0.17 15.70 1.48
N THR A 67 -0.99 15.96 2.50
CA THR A 67 -0.70 15.61 3.91
C THR A 67 -0.66 14.11 4.17
N LYS A 68 -1.28 13.32 3.29
CA LYS A 68 -1.33 11.86 3.37
C LYS A 68 -0.28 11.17 2.50
N SER A 69 0.54 11.94 1.78
CA SER A 69 1.64 11.42 0.95
C SER A 69 1.21 10.35 -0.06
N TYR A 70 0.01 10.44 -0.62
CA TYR A 70 -0.51 9.49 -1.61
C TYR A 70 0.35 9.39 -2.89
N SER A 71 1.15 10.43 -3.19
CA SER A 71 2.22 10.36 -4.18
C SER A 71 3.38 9.53 -3.61
N HIS A 72 3.26 8.21 -3.64
CA HIS A 72 4.39 7.33 -3.36
C HIS A 72 5.36 7.32 -4.54
N GLU A 73 6.65 7.24 -4.22
CA GLU A 73 7.68 7.03 -5.23
C GLU A 73 7.43 5.69 -5.92
N MET A 74 7.52 5.65 -7.26
CA MET A 74 7.42 4.40 -8.00
C MET A 74 8.67 3.56 -7.73
N ILE A 75 8.51 2.47 -6.99
CA ILE A 75 9.59 1.54 -6.68
C ILE A 75 9.59 0.40 -7.70
N ILE A 76 10.77 0.06 -8.22
CA ILE A 76 10.97 -0.95 -9.29
C ILE A 76 10.82 -2.39 -8.77
N LYS A 77 11.00 -2.63 -7.45
CA LYS A 77 10.88 -3.95 -6.82
C LYS A 77 10.33 -3.81 -5.41
N THR A 78 9.54 -4.79 -4.96
CA THR A 78 9.04 -4.83 -3.59
C THR A 78 10.21 -4.91 -2.60
N GLN A 79 10.21 -4.04 -1.61
CA GLN A 79 11.27 -3.92 -0.60
C GLN A 79 10.69 -3.97 0.81
N THR A 80 11.46 -4.39 1.80
CA THR A 80 11.04 -4.29 3.20
C THR A 80 11.18 -2.83 3.65
N GLY A 81 10.07 -2.20 4.04
CA GLY A 81 10.07 -0.87 4.63
C GLY A 81 10.69 -0.85 6.03
N ASN A 82 11.16 0.33 6.44
CA ASN A 82 11.78 0.54 7.76
C ASN A 82 10.81 0.33 8.93
N ASP A 83 9.51 0.45 8.67
CA ASP A 83 8.40 0.22 9.61
C ASP A 83 7.97 -1.26 9.68
N GLY A 84 8.61 -2.14 8.89
CA GLY A 84 8.28 -3.56 8.82
C GLY A 84 7.17 -3.90 7.83
N TYR A 85 6.56 -2.92 7.16
CA TYR A 85 5.62 -3.14 6.07
C TYR A 85 6.36 -3.20 4.72
N PRO A 86 5.97 -4.09 3.80
CA PRO A 86 6.57 -4.12 2.47
C PRO A 86 6.17 -2.86 1.69
N LEU A 87 7.16 -2.23 1.06
CA LEU A 87 6.97 -1.22 0.04
C LEU A 87 6.78 -1.95 -1.30
N TYR A 88 5.55 -1.97 -1.82
CA TYR A 88 5.20 -2.74 -3.00
C TYR A 88 5.69 -2.11 -4.30
N MET A 89 6.10 -2.96 -5.25
CA MET A 89 6.35 -2.54 -6.62
C MET A 89 5.04 -2.11 -7.29
N GLN A 90 5.02 -0.90 -7.85
CA GLN A 90 3.89 -0.45 -8.67
C GLN A 90 4.15 -0.84 -10.14
N LYS A 91 3.38 -1.80 -10.66
CA LYS A 91 3.41 -2.12 -12.08
C LYS A 91 2.87 -0.93 -12.87
N LYS A 92 3.59 -0.48 -13.90
CA LYS A 92 3.07 0.53 -14.83
C LYS A 92 1.77 0.02 -15.42
N ALA A 93 0.77 0.91 -15.52
CA ALA A 93 -0.44 0.62 -16.28
C ALA A 93 -0.05 0.20 -17.71
N ARG A 94 -0.53 -0.96 -18.13
CA ARG A 94 -0.38 -1.44 -19.52
C ARG A 94 -1.36 -0.73 -20.43
#